data_AF-A0AAW2VSF0-F1
#
_entry.id   AF-A0AAW2VSF0-F1
#
_cell.length_a   1.000
_cell.length_b   1.000
_cell.length_c   1.000
_cell.angle_alpha   90.00
_cell.angle_beta   90.00
_cell.angle_gamma   90.00
#
_symmetry.space_group_name_H-M   'P 1'
#
loop_
_entity.id
_entity.type
_entity.pdbx_description
1 polymer ?
#
loop_
_entity_poly.entity_id
_entity_poly.type
_entity_poly.pdbx_seq_one_letter_code
_entity_poly.pdbx_strand_id
1 'polypeptide(L)'
;MSSLKQVDLSNNSLSGSLPVALYHNLPDLEQLFLETNQLTGQILDKIWDCKRLRVISLSNNKLSGHIPKHLGNLTELEYLFLDYNNFTGELPAELGNLNLVKINVRNNVLSGAIPFSMFNISTVKMVELSANHFSGQLPSAFGLSLPNLQELYLSDNKLSGAIPSSITNASSLTLLDMGSNSFTGPMPNFGNFSTSLQVFRAFGCGIRGSIPAEVGNLTNLRDLYLDSNELTGLIPGTMGKSKQLIRIYLQHNKLEGRIPSDLCQLSNLGDFFVSNNTLHGSIPACFGSLGLNLSQHILNGFLPSEIGNLKVVRNLDLSLNQFSGNVPSAIGGALSLVSISLSHNNFSGSIPQSLGDLKGLESLDLSFNNFSGSIPKSLEGLSYLQFFNVSYNRLKGQIPTGGKFVNFTAQSFLKNDGLCGSTRLQVPPCGESLNKTRRRRKREQKGTQSEISLLHPWRGSSYLELQRATNAFSMTNILGSGSFGSVYIGTLSDGLSVAVKVFNLQSEKGAKSFDTEIEVLSTIRHRNLIKIIGCCSNPDFKALVLEYMPNGSLEKWLYSDKYFLDLVQRLNIAIDVALALEYLHLGYTFPIVHCDLKPVTSS
;
A
#
# COMPACT_ATOMS: atom_id res chain seq x y z
N MET A 1 -36.99 -16.00 -7.95
CA MET A 1 -35.79 -15.16 -8.23
C MET A 1 -35.32 -15.30 -9.69
N SER A 2 -36.11 -15.86 -10.61
CA SER A 2 -35.65 -16.17 -11.98
C SER A 2 -35.15 -14.96 -12.77
N SER A 3 -35.73 -13.77 -12.53
CA SER A 3 -35.36 -12.50 -13.15
C SER A 3 -34.15 -11.77 -12.53
N LEU A 4 -33.41 -12.42 -11.61
CA LEU A 4 -32.30 -11.80 -10.90
C LEU A 4 -31.02 -11.77 -11.77
N LYS A 5 -30.68 -10.58 -12.27
CA LYS A 5 -29.52 -10.33 -13.16
C LYS A 5 -28.18 -10.20 -12.45
N GLN A 6 -28.16 -9.87 -11.16
CA GLN A 6 -26.92 -9.67 -10.41
C GLN A 6 -27.02 -10.31 -9.02
N VAL A 7 -25.96 -11.00 -8.63
CA VAL A 7 -25.72 -11.46 -7.26
C VAL A 7 -24.39 -10.86 -6.83
N ASP A 8 -24.42 -10.09 -5.74
CA ASP A 8 -23.23 -9.57 -5.07
C ASP A 8 -23.30 -9.98 -3.60
N LEU A 9 -22.32 -10.79 -3.17
CA LEU A 9 -22.08 -11.20 -1.79
C LEU A 9 -20.59 -11.02 -1.45
N SER A 10 -19.94 -10.05 -2.08
CA SER A 10 -18.53 -9.71 -1.86
C SER A 10 -18.24 -9.29 -0.41
N ASN A 11 -16.96 -9.33 -0.02
CA ASN A 11 -16.45 -8.78 1.25
C ASN A 11 -17.18 -9.31 2.49
N ASN A 12 -17.35 -10.64 2.55
CA ASN A 12 -18.11 -11.36 3.57
C ASN A 12 -17.27 -12.49 4.20
N SER A 13 -17.91 -13.35 4.99
CA SER A 13 -17.28 -14.54 5.60
C SER A 13 -17.97 -15.85 5.17
N LEU A 14 -18.49 -15.88 3.94
CA LEU A 14 -19.13 -17.07 3.38
C LEU A 14 -18.10 -18.19 3.21
N SER A 15 -18.45 -19.40 3.64
CA SER A 15 -17.56 -20.57 3.65
C SER A 15 -18.28 -21.82 3.17
N GLY A 16 -17.52 -22.91 2.95
CA GLY A 16 -18.00 -24.08 2.20
C GLY A 16 -17.88 -23.89 0.69
N SER A 17 -18.51 -24.76 -0.09
CA SER A 17 -18.44 -24.74 -1.57
C SER A 17 -19.59 -23.97 -2.21
N LEU A 18 -19.38 -23.49 -3.44
CA LEU A 18 -20.43 -22.89 -4.26
C LEU A 18 -21.63 -23.84 -4.40
N PRO A 19 -22.85 -23.46 -3.96
CA PRO A 19 -23.98 -24.37 -3.94
C PRO A 19 -24.59 -24.58 -5.33
N VAL A 20 -24.83 -25.84 -5.69
CA VAL A 20 -25.47 -26.28 -6.97
C VAL A 20 -26.78 -25.56 -7.27
N ALA A 21 -27.49 -25.09 -6.23
CA ALA A 21 -28.76 -24.40 -6.33
C ALA A 21 -28.68 -22.97 -6.90
N LEU A 22 -27.50 -22.34 -6.98
CA LEU A 22 -27.33 -21.05 -7.66
C LEU A 22 -27.75 -21.15 -9.14
N TYR A 23 -27.33 -22.22 -9.81
CA TYR A 23 -27.36 -22.31 -11.27
C TYR A 23 -28.75 -22.68 -11.81
N HIS A 24 -29.50 -23.51 -11.10
CA HIS A 24 -30.84 -23.95 -11.51
C HIS A 24 -31.94 -22.89 -11.33
N ASN A 25 -31.68 -21.84 -10.53
CA ASN A 25 -32.71 -20.85 -10.15
C ASN A 25 -32.52 -19.46 -10.78
N LEU A 26 -31.38 -19.21 -11.44
CA LEU A 26 -30.94 -17.88 -11.90
C LEU A 26 -30.54 -17.88 -13.39
N PRO A 27 -31.44 -18.25 -14.33
CA PRO A 27 -31.10 -18.38 -15.75
C PRO A 27 -30.76 -17.05 -16.43
N ASP A 28 -31.30 -15.92 -15.92
CA ASP A 28 -31.06 -14.57 -16.43
C ASP A 28 -29.87 -13.86 -15.75
N LEU A 29 -29.01 -14.58 -15.02
CA LEU A 29 -27.87 -14.01 -14.29
C LEU A 29 -26.79 -13.47 -15.23
N GLU A 30 -26.49 -12.18 -15.12
CA GLU A 30 -25.48 -11.46 -15.90
C GLU A 30 -24.19 -11.21 -15.11
N GLN A 31 -24.28 -11.08 -13.78
CA GLN A 31 -23.15 -10.68 -12.94
C GLN A 31 -23.13 -11.46 -11.62
N LEU A 32 -21.97 -12.01 -11.27
CA LEU A 32 -21.74 -12.74 -10.03
C LEU A 32 -20.46 -12.23 -9.33
N PHE A 33 -20.63 -11.59 -8.17
CA PHE A 33 -19.57 -11.10 -7.30
C PHE A 33 -19.59 -11.87 -5.97
N LEU A 34 -18.52 -12.62 -5.69
CA LEU A 34 -18.33 -13.42 -4.47
C LEU A 34 -16.94 -13.20 -3.86
N GLU A 35 -16.20 -12.19 -4.31
CA GLU A 35 -14.83 -11.93 -3.90
C GLU A 35 -14.68 -11.58 -2.41
N THR A 36 -13.48 -11.79 -1.87
CA THR A 36 -13.14 -11.52 -0.46
C THR A 36 -14.08 -12.28 0.48
N ASN A 37 -13.98 -13.60 0.44
CA ASN A 37 -14.77 -14.54 1.24
C ASN A 37 -13.88 -15.70 1.72
N GLN A 38 -14.49 -16.78 2.22
CA GLN A 38 -13.82 -18.00 2.70
C GLN A 38 -14.31 -19.25 1.93
N LEU A 39 -14.73 -19.08 0.66
CA LEU A 39 -15.29 -20.15 -0.18
C LEU A 39 -14.20 -21.16 -0.56
N THR A 40 -14.58 -22.43 -0.67
CA THR A 40 -13.69 -23.59 -0.77
C THR A 40 -14.19 -24.61 -1.80
N GLY A 41 -13.41 -25.66 -2.07
CA GLY A 41 -13.77 -26.68 -3.06
C GLY A 41 -13.53 -26.21 -4.49
N GLN A 42 -14.24 -26.77 -5.46
CA GLN A 42 -14.03 -26.53 -6.89
C GLN A 42 -15.17 -25.73 -7.52
N ILE A 43 -14.90 -25.04 -8.62
CA ILE A 43 -15.97 -24.46 -9.45
C ILE A 43 -16.70 -25.62 -10.16
N LEU A 44 -18.02 -25.70 -9.97
CA LEU A 44 -18.85 -26.75 -10.52
C LEU A 44 -19.22 -26.45 -11.98
N ASP A 45 -19.18 -27.46 -12.85
CA ASP A 45 -19.49 -27.34 -14.30
C ASP A 45 -20.88 -26.75 -14.63
N LYS A 46 -21.81 -26.70 -13.67
CA LYS A 46 -23.15 -26.15 -13.88
C LYS A 46 -23.22 -24.62 -13.85
N ILE A 47 -22.19 -23.92 -13.37
CA ILE A 47 -22.18 -22.45 -13.45
C ILE A 47 -22.15 -21.94 -14.90
N TRP A 48 -21.63 -22.76 -15.82
CA TRP A 48 -21.54 -22.46 -17.25
C TRP A 48 -22.87 -22.60 -18.00
N ASP A 49 -23.95 -23.02 -17.33
CA ASP A 49 -25.31 -23.04 -17.89
C ASP A 49 -25.96 -21.64 -17.86
N CYS A 50 -25.47 -20.72 -17.03
CA CYS A 50 -25.94 -19.33 -16.94
C CYS A 50 -25.41 -18.47 -18.10
N LYS A 51 -25.93 -18.70 -19.32
CA LYS A 51 -25.35 -18.20 -20.59
C LYS A 51 -25.18 -16.68 -20.72
N ARG A 52 -25.92 -15.89 -19.92
CA ARG A 52 -25.84 -14.42 -19.90
C ARG A 52 -24.76 -13.85 -18.99
N LEU A 53 -23.97 -14.69 -18.31
CA LEU A 53 -22.90 -14.21 -17.43
C LEU A 53 -21.85 -13.40 -18.21
N ARG A 54 -21.86 -12.09 -17.96
CA ARG A 54 -20.92 -11.07 -18.48
C ARG A 54 -19.80 -10.77 -17.49
N VAL A 55 -20.04 -10.93 -16.19
CA VAL A 55 -19.04 -10.73 -15.12
C VAL A 55 -19.05 -11.91 -14.15
N ILE A 56 -17.88 -12.50 -13.90
CA ILE A 56 -17.64 -13.47 -12.83
C ILE A 56 -16.44 -12.99 -12.01
N SER A 57 -16.66 -12.77 -10.72
CA SER A 57 -15.66 -12.38 -9.74
C SER A 57 -15.69 -13.31 -8.52
N LEU A 58 -14.63 -14.09 -8.36
CA LEU A 58 -14.45 -15.08 -7.29
C LEU A 58 -13.15 -14.84 -6.48
N SER A 59 -12.51 -13.69 -6.66
CA SER A 59 -11.17 -13.38 -6.15
C SER A 59 -11.07 -13.39 -4.61
N ASN A 60 -9.87 -13.47 -4.05
CA ASN A 60 -9.63 -13.49 -2.59
C ASN A 60 -10.49 -14.56 -1.86
N ASN A 61 -10.31 -15.83 -2.24
CA ASN A 61 -11.03 -16.98 -1.69
C ASN A 61 -10.08 -18.19 -1.50
N LYS A 62 -10.64 -19.36 -1.18
CA LYS A 62 -9.91 -20.64 -1.02
C LYS A 62 -10.42 -21.69 -2.03
N LEU A 63 -10.90 -21.24 -3.19
CA LEU A 63 -11.33 -22.13 -4.28
C LEU A 63 -10.11 -22.84 -4.88
N SER A 64 -10.34 -24.02 -5.45
CA SER A 64 -9.31 -25.00 -5.75
C SER A 64 -9.70 -25.90 -6.94
N GLY A 65 -8.78 -26.78 -7.35
CA GLY A 65 -8.98 -27.64 -8.50
C GLY A 65 -8.79 -26.90 -9.82
N HIS A 66 -9.27 -27.49 -10.91
CA HIS A 66 -9.03 -26.98 -12.26
C HIS A 66 -10.02 -25.88 -12.64
N ILE A 67 -9.60 -24.95 -13.50
CA ILE A 67 -10.53 -24.08 -14.22
C ILE A 67 -11.14 -24.93 -15.35
N PRO A 68 -12.44 -25.23 -15.33
CA PRO A 68 -13.03 -26.22 -16.22
C PRO A 68 -13.22 -25.69 -17.65
N LYS A 69 -13.02 -26.56 -18.64
CA LYS A 69 -13.11 -26.26 -20.08
C LYS A 69 -14.45 -25.67 -20.50
N HIS A 70 -15.53 -26.07 -19.84
CA HIS A 70 -16.90 -25.62 -20.09
C HIS A 70 -17.11 -24.11 -19.90
N LEU A 71 -16.20 -23.40 -19.21
CA LEU A 71 -16.10 -21.94 -19.16
C LEU A 71 -16.12 -21.30 -20.57
N GLY A 72 -15.51 -21.96 -21.57
CA GLY A 72 -15.55 -21.53 -22.97
C GLY A 72 -16.95 -21.47 -23.61
N ASN A 73 -18.00 -21.90 -22.91
CA ASN A 73 -19.39 -21.87 -23.36
C ASN A 73 -20.18 -20.64 -22.85
N LEU A 74 -19.53 -19.66 -22.21
CA LEU A 74 -20.11 -18.38 -21.80
C LEU A 74 -19.73 -17.26 -22.79
N THR A 75 -20.28 -17.29 -24.00
CA THR A 75 -19.89 -16.38 -25.10
C THR A 75 -20.15 -14.89 -24.84
N GLU A 76 -20.97 -14.56 -23.84
CA GLU A 76 -21.23 -13.19 -23.37
C GLU A 76 -20.23 -12.72 -22.27
N LEU A 77 -19.31 -13.57 -21.80
CA LEU A 77 -18.39 -13.24 -20.70
C LEU A 77 -17.33 -12.21 -21.11
N GLU A 78 -17.39 -11.03 -20.49
CA GLU A 78 -16.47 -9.90 -20.70
C GLU A 78 -15.40 -9.83 -19.60
N TYR A 79 -15.72 -10.21 -18.35
CA TYR A 79 -14.84 -10.05 -17.20
C TYR A 79 -14.76 -11.32 -16.36
N LEU A 80 -13.53 -11.82 -16.14
CA LEU A 80 -13.25 -13.00 -15.33
C LEU A 80 -12.14 -12.71 -14.32
N PHE A 81 -12.48 -12.71 -13.04
CA PHE A 81 -11.55 -12.49 -11.92
C PHE A 81 -11.56 -13.70 -10.98
N LEU A 82 -10.42 -14.39 -10.88
CA LEU A 82 -10.21 -15.65 -10.14
C LEU A 82 -8.95 -15.59 -9.24
N ASP A 83 -8.40 -14.40 -9.05
CA ASP A 83 -7.12 -14.17 -8.38
C ASP A 83 -7.15 -14.38 -6.86
N TYR A 84 -5.98 -14.60 -6.26
CA TYR A 84 -5.81 -14.92 -4.84
C TYR A 84 -6.71 -16.10 -4.41
N ASN A 85 -6.48 -17.24 -5.06
CA ASN A 85 -7.16 -18.51 -4.82
C ASN A 85 -6.13 -19.66 -4.89
N ASN A 86 -6.57 -20.91 -4.87
CA ASN A 86 -5.74 -22.11 -4.92
C ASN A 86 -6.07 -22.99 -6.16
N PHE A 87 -6.41 -22.38 -7.30
CA PHE A 87 -6.64 -23.12 -8.55
C PHE A 87 -5.36 -23.79 -9.06
N THR A 88 -5.51 -24.96 -9.68
CA THR A 88 -4.44 -25.90 -10.04
C THR A 88 -4.56 -26.37 -11.49
N GLY A 89 -3.47 -26.89 -12.06
CA GLY A 89 -3.47 -27.46 -13.40
C GLY A 89 -3.26 -26.41 -14.49
N GLU A 90 -3.76 -26.65 -15.70
CA GLU A 90 -3.54 -25.75 -16.85
C GLU A 90 -4.71 -24.78 -17.06
N LEU A 91 -4.45 -23.64 -17.74
CA LEU A 91 -5.52 -22.79 -18.26
C LEU A 91 -6.21 -23.51 -19.44
N PRO A 92 -7.55 -23.60 -19.48
CA PRO A 92 -8.24 -24.25 -20.60
C PRO A 92 -8.12 -23.42 -21.88
N ALA A 93 -7.67 -24.05 -22.97
CA ALA A 93 -7.56 -23.42 -24.28
C ALA A 93 -8.91 -22.89 -24.82
N GLU A 94 -10.01 -23.45 -24.31
CA GLU A 94 -11.38 -23.02 -24.55
C GLU A 94 -11.69 -21.57 -24.12
N LEU A 95 -10.83 -20.94 -23.29
CA LEU A 95 -10.85 -19.49 -23.03
C LEU A 95 -10.75 -18.64 -24.30
N GLY A 96 -10.05 -19.14 -25.33
CA GLY A 96 -9.91 -18.46 -26.63
C GLY A 96 -11.19 -18.37 -27.45
N ASN A 97 -12.28 -19.00 -27.01
CA ASN A 97 -13.61 -18.88 -27.62
C ASN A 97 -14.41 -17.68 -27.09
N LEU A 98 -13.90 -16.97 -26.07
CA LEU A 98 -14.63 -15.94 -25.33
C LEU A 98 -14.28 -14.53 -25.82
N ASN A 99 -15.21 -13.59 -25.65
CA ASN A 99 -15.03 -12.17 -25.97
C ASN A 99 -14.54 -11.36 -24.76
N LEU A 100 -13.58 -11.91 -24.00
CA LEU A 100 -13.10 -11.31 -22.76
C LEU A 100 -12.46 -9.94 -23.02
N VAL A 101 -12.76 -8.99 -22.12
CA VAL A 101 -12.16 -7.66 -22.03
C VAL A 101 -11.06 -7.64 -20.97
N LYS A 102 -11.27 -8.33 -19.83
CA LYS A 102 -10.26 -8.54 -18.79
C LYS A 102 -10.27 -9.98 -18.26
N ILE A 103 -9.08 -10.54 -18.03
CA ILE A 103 -8.89 -11.79 -17.29
C ILE A 103 -7.80 -11.63 -16.23
N ASN A 104 -8.11 -12.02 -14.99
CA ASN A 104 -7.18 -12.05 -13.87
C ASN A 104 -7.21 -13.44 -13.19
N VAL A 105 -6.05 -14.10 -13.14
CA VAL A 105 -5.84 -15.36 -12.40
C VAL A 105 -4.62 -15.28 -11.47
N ARG A 106 -4.18 -14.06 -11.14
CA ARG A 106 -3.00 -13.76 -10.31
C ARG A 106 -2.99 -14.56 -9.01
N ASN A 107 -1.81 -14.97 -8.56
CA ASN A 107 -1.60 -15.63 -7.26
C ASN A 107 -2.49 -16.87 -7.09
N ASN A 108 -2.17 -17.89 -7.88
CA ASN A 108 -2.79 -19.21 -7.89
C ASN A 108 -1.70 -20.30 -8.09
N VAL A 109 -2.10 -21.56 -8.20
CA VAL A 109 -1.21 -22.71 -8.43
C VAL A 109 -1.37 -23.24 -9.87
N LEU A 110 -1.73 -22.37 -10.82
CA LEU A 110 -1.86 -22.72 -12.24
C LEU A 110 -0.48 -22.96 -12.87
N SER A 111 -0.45 -23.75 -13.94
CA SER A 111 0.75 -24.40 -14.48
C SER A 111 0.57 -24.73 -15.97
N GLY A 112 1.47 -25.52 -16.55
CA GLY A 112 1.48 -25.83 -17.98
C GLY A 112 1.96 -24.64 -18.82
N ALA A 113 1.54 -24.59 -20.08
CA ALA A 113 1.79 -23.46 -20.97
C ALA A 113 0.58 -22.51 -21.04
N ILE A 114 0.81 -21.23 -21.34
CA ILE A 114 -0.28 -20.29 -21.65
C ILE A 114 -0.89 -20.70 -23.00
N PRO A 115 -2.19 -21.03 -23.10
CA PRO A 115 -2.78 -21.51 -24.35
C PRO A 115 -2.66 -20.48 -25.48
N PHE A 116 -2.19 -20.92 -26.66
CA PHE A 116 -2.02 -20.01 -27.81
C PHE A 116 -3.33 -19.31 -28.21
N SER A 117 -4.48 -19.97 -27.98
CA SER A 117 -5.81 -19.47 -28.27
C SER A 117 -6.21 -18.24 -27.46
N MET A 118 -5.65 -18.03 -26.26
CA MET A 118 -5.87 -16.80 -25.49
C MET A 118 -5.33 -15.56 -26.22
N PHE A 119 -4.30 -15.74 -27.05
CA PHE A 119 -3.74 -14.65 -27.87
C PHE A 119 -4.57 -14.34 -29.12
N ASN A 120 -5.68 -15.04 -29.36
CA ASN A 120 -6.65 -14.70 -30.43
C ASN A 120 -7.84 -13.87 -29.91
N ILE A 121 -7.94 -13.59 -28.61
CA ILE A 121 -9.04 -12.84 -27.99
C ILE A 121 -8.89 -11.34 -28.33
N SER A 122 -9.28 -10.95 -29.53
CA SER A 122 -9.05 -9.60 -30.08
C SER A 122 -9.71 -8.47 -29.28
N THR A 123 -10.70 -8.79 -28.42
CA THR A 123 -11.38 -7.88 -27.49
C THR A 123 -10.59 -7.55 -26.23
N VAL A 124 -9.56 -8.35 -25.88
CA VAL A 124 -8.93 -8.27 -24.56
C VAL A 124 -8.07 -7.02 -24.41
N LYS A 125 -8.17 -6.39 -23.25
CA LYS A 125 -7.44 -5.16 -22.88
C LYS A 125 -6.46 -5.40 -21.74
N MET A 126 -6.78 -6.30 -20.81
CA MET A 126 -5.92 -6.64 -19.68
C MET A 126 -5.88 -8.15 -19.45
N VAL A 127 -4.65 -8.68 -19.38
CA VAL A 127 -4.35 -10.08 -19.11
C VAL A 127 -3.37 -10.13 -17.94
N GLU A 128 -3.81 -10.67 -16.81
CA GLU A 128 -3.04 -10.76 -15.56
C GLU A 128 -2.94 -12.22 -15.10
N LEU A 129 -1.75 -12.80 -15.28
CA LEU A 129 -1.41 -14.20 -15.03
C LEU A 129 -0.27 -14.37 -13.99
N SER A 130 0.15 -13.28 -13.33
CA SER A 130 1.34 -13.28 -12.48
C SER A 130 1.22 -14.12 -11.21
N ALA A 131 2.34 -14.41 -10.55
CA ALA A 131 2.42 -15.27 -9.36
C ALA A 131 1.71 -16.63 -9.58
N ASN A 132 2.23 -17.40 -10.54
CA ASN A 132 1.75 -18.73 -10.90
C ASN A 132 2.95 -19.62 -11.29
N HIS A 133 2.69 -20.80 -11.86
CA HIS A 133 3.72 -21.73 -12.34
C HIS A 133 3.67 -21.94 -13.86
N PHE A 134 3.15 -20.97 -14.63
CA PHE A 134 3.12 -21.04 -16.09
C PHE A 134 4.53 -21.13 -16.67
N SER A 135 4.66 -21.90 -17.75
CA SER A 135 5.93 -22.34 -18.31
C SER A 135 5.88 -22.41 -19.84
N GLY A 136 6.97 -22.88 -20.48
CA GLY A 136 7.08 -22.88 -21.93
C GLY A 136 7.50 -21.51 -22.48
N GLN A 137 7.06 -21.17 -23.68
CA GLN A 137 7.46 -19.95 -24.40
C GLN A 137 6.24 -19.14 -24.84
N LEU A 138 6.39 -17.82 -24.97
CA LEU A 138 5.35 -16.97 -25.56
C LEU A 138 5.28 -17.17 -27.09
N PRO A 139 4.09 -17.24 -27.72
CA PRO A 139 3.98 -17.51 -29.16
C PRO A 139 4.64 -16.39 -30.00
N SER A 140 5.47 -16.77 -30.97
CA SER A 140 6.34 -15.82 -31.70
C SER A 140 5.63 -14.66 -32.41
N ALA A 141 4.33 -14.78 -32.69
CA ALA A 141 3.50 -13.80 -33.41
C ALA A 141 2.43 -13.10 -32.55
N PHE A 142 2.38 -13.32 -31.23
CA PHE A 142 1.17 -13.02 -30.43
C PHE A 142 0.74 -11.53 -30.45
N GLY A 143 1.69 -10.59 -30.50
CA GLY A 143 1.37 -9.16 -30.55
C GLY A 143 0.74 -8.67 -31.86
N LEU A 144 0.67 -9.51 -32.91
CA LEU A 144 -0.11 -9.24 -34.12
C LEU A 144 -1.61 -9.53 -33.94
N SER A 145 -1.97 -10.39 -32.98
CA SER A 145 -3.34 -10.90 -32.81
C SER A 145 -4.15 -10.16 -31.73
N LEU A 146 -3.47 -9.37 -30.89
CA LEU A 146 -4.08 -8.63 -29.77
C LEU A 146 -3.95 -7.08 -29.93
N PRO A 147 -4.61 -6.46 -30.92
CA PRO A 147 -4.47 -5.02 -31.20
C PRO A 147 -5.01 -4.11 -30.09
N ASN A 148 -5.94 -4.61 -29.27
CA ASN A 148 -6.59 -3.85 -28.18
C ASN A 148 -5.92 -4.02 -26.81
N LEU A 149 -4.84 -4.82 -26.70
CA LEU A 149 -4.18 -5.11 -25.42
C LEU A 149 -3.50 -3.86 -24.86
N GLN A 150 -3.85 -3.49 -23.62
CA GLN A 150 -3.39 -2.29 -22.91
C GLN A 150 -2.48 -2.62 -21.73
N GLU A 151 -2.70 -3.77 -21.09
CA GLU A 151 -1.95 -4.24 -19.92
C GLU A 151 -1.67 -5.75 -20.04
N LEU A 152 -0.41 -6.16 -19.89
CA LEU A 152 0.00 -7.57 -19.85
C LEU A 152 0.91 -7.82 -18.66
N TYR A 153 0.46 -8.65 -17.72
CA TYR A 153 1.20 -9.04 -16.52
C TYR A 153 1.45 -10.55 -16.52
N LEU A 154 2.72 -10.92 -16.55
CA LEU A 154 3.23 -12.29 -16.62
C LEU A 154 4.26 -12.58 -15.52
N SER A 155 4.46 -11.65 -14.59
CA SER A 155 5.53 -11.69 -13.59
C SER A 155 5.43 -12.87 -12.62
N ASP A 156 6.53 -13.24 -11.97
CA ASP A 156 6.60 -14.31 -10.97
C ASP A 156 6.05 -15.65 -11.51
N ASN A 157 6.70 -16.18 -12.55
CA ASN A 157 6.32 -17.39 -13.27
C ASN A 157 7.56 -18.17 -13.75
N LYS A 158 7.37 -19.22 -14.56
CA LYS A 158 8.42 -20.10 -15.13
C LYS A 158 8.49 -19.99 -16.67
N LEU A 159 8.02 -18.90 -17.26
CA LEU A 159 8.06 -18.66 -18.70
C LEU A 159 9.51 -18.51 -19.18
N SER A 160 9.78 -18.92 -20.41
CA SER A 160 11.13 -19.11 -20.94
C SER A 160 11.26 -18.80 -22.43
N GLY A 161 12.47 -18.98 -22.99
CA GLY A 161 12.78 -18.60 -24.36
C GLY A 161 13.03 -17.10 -24.50
N ALA A 162 12.98 -16.58 -25.72
CA ALA A 162 13.17 -15.16 -26.00
C ALA A 162 11.85 -14.38 -25.95
N ILE A 163 11.92 -13.09 -25.60
CA ILE A 163 10.79 -12.17 -25.70
C ILE A 163 10.44 -11.98 -27.20
N PRO A 164 9.23 -12.35 -27.67
CA PRO A 164 8.90 -12.24 -29.09
C PRO A 164 8.94 -10.80 -29.59
N SER A 165 9.66 -10.52 -30.67
CA SER A 165 9.74 -9.17 -31.26
C SER A 165 8.37 -8.63 -31.71
N SER A 166 7.43 -9.51 -32.05
CA SER A 166 6.04 -9.18 -32.40
C SER A 166 5.25 -8.53 -31.26
N ILE A 167 5.71 -8.59 -30.00
CA ILE A 167 5.06 -7.87 -28.89
C ILE A 167 4.96 -6.36 -29.20
N THR A 168 5.92 -5.83 -29.95
CA THR A 168 5.99 -4.43 -30.38
C THR A 168 4.88 -4.04 -31.36
N ASN A 169 4.14 -4.99 -31.93
CA ASN A 169 2.96 -4.75 -32.75
C ASN A 169 1.67 -4.53 -31.94
N ALA A 170 1.67 -4.83 -30.62
CA ALA A 170 0.57 -4.51 -29.71
C ALA A 170 0.56 -3.00 -29.43
N SER A 171 0.16 -2.20 -30.41
CA SER A 171 0.29 -0.73 -30.39
C SER A 171 -0.49 -0.04 -29.27
N SER A 172 -1.53 -0.69 -28.73
CA SER A 172 -2.30 -0.20 -27.57
C SER A 172 -1.61 -0.40 -26.21
N LEU A 173 -0.50 -1.14 -26.15
CA LEU A 173 0.09 -1.63 -24.89
C LEU A 173 0.74 -0.50 -24.08
N THR A 174 0.20 -0.26 -22.89
CA THR A 174 0.67 0.77 -21.94
C THR A 174 1.53 0.21 -20.82
N LEU A 175 1.30 -1.03 -20.41
CA LEU A 175 2.08 -1.75 -19.41
C LEU A 175 2.41 -3.16 -19.89
N LEU A 176 3.69 -3.52 -19.78
CA LEU A 176 4.20 -4.86 -19.98
C LEU A 176 5.08 -5.27 -18.80
N ASP A 177 4.63 -6.26 -18.04
CA ASP A 177 5.38 -6.85 -16.92
C ASP A 177 5.62 -8.34 -17.16
N MET A 178 6.89 -8.73 -17.15
CA MET A 178 7.40 -10.07 -17.41
C MET A 178 8.50 -10.45 -16.39
N GLY A 179 8.61 -9.74 -15.27
CA GLY A 179 9.69 -9.94 -14.30
C GLY A 179 9.65 -11.30 -13.59
N SER A 180 10.72 -11.68 -12.89
CA SER A 180 10.84 -12.96 -12.17
C SER A 180 10.47 -14.17 -13.04
N ASN A 181 11.12 -14.33 -14.19
CA ASN A 181 10.87 -15.41 -15.15
C ASN A 181 12.17 -15.94 -15.76
N SER A 182 12.10 -17.07 -16.47
CA SER A 182 13.25 -17.68 -17.17
C SER A 182 13.43 -17.17 -18.61
N PHE A 183 13.01 -15.93 -18.90
CA PHE A 183 13.23 -15.30 -20.21
C PHE A 183 14.72 -15.07 -20.48
N THR A 184 15.13 -15.21 -21.74
CA THR A 184 16.55 -15.18 -22.18
C THR A 184 16.70 -14.45 -23.52
N GLY A 185 17.95 -14.29 -23.98
CA GLY A 185 18.23 -13.63 -25.26
C GLY A 185 18.14 -12.10 -25.18
N PRO A 186 18.18 -11.39 -26.32
CA PRO A 186 18.17 -9.94 -26.36
C PRO A 186 16.79 -9.34 -26.07
N MET A 187 16.78 -8.08 -25.61
CA MET A 187 15.57 -7.26 -25.57
C MET A 187 15.03 -7.02 -27.00
N PRO A 188 13.71 -6.96 -27.22
CA PRO A 188 13.12 -6.67 -28.52
C PRO A 188 13.38 -5.21 -28.95
N ASN A 189 13.25 -4.90 -30.25
CA ASN A 189 13.36 -3.52 -30.72
C ASN A 189 12.07 -2.74 -30.41
N PHE A 190 12.15 -1.80 -29.45
CA PHE A 190 11.01 -1.04 -28.94
C PHE A 190 10.43 0.01 -29.90
N GLY A 191 10.95 0.19 -31.12
CA GLY A 191 10.58 1.29 -32.02
C GLY A 191 9.07 1.48 -32.27
N ASN A 192 8.30 0.40 -32.39
CA ASN A 192 6.85 0.46 -32.63
C ASN A 192 6.01 0.81 -31.39
N PHE A 193 6.56 0.69 -30.18
CA PHE A 193 5.91 1.09 -28.92
C PHE A 193 6.03 2.60 -28.61
N SER A 194 6.65 3.38 -29.50
CA SER A 194 7.12 4.77 -29.29
C SER A 194 6.12 5.76 -28.67
N THR A 195 4.81 5.52 -28.81
CA THR A 195 3.74 6.40 -28.33
C THR A 195 2.80 5.78 -27.29
N SER A 196 2.93 4.51 -26.92
CA SER A 196 1.97 3.81 -26.04
C SER A 196 2.55 3.33 -24.72
N LEU A 197 3.73 2.72 -24.73
CA LEU A 197 4.29 2.03 -23.56
C LEU A 197 4.73 3.04 -22.48
N GLN A 198 4.13 2.93 -21.30
CA GLN A 198 4.40 3.76 -20.10
C GLN A 198 5.21 3.02 -19.05
N VAL A 199 5.05 1.69 -18.95
CA VAL A 199 5.70 0.85 -17.94
C VAL A 199 6.26 -0.40 -18.61
N PHE A 200 7.57 -0.64 -18.45
CA PHE A 200 8.20 -1.89 -18.85
C PHE A 200 8.95 -2.52 -17.66
N ARG A 201 8.57 -3.75 -17.32
CA ARG A 201 9.19 -4.57 -16.26
C ARG A 201 9.64 -5.90 -16.83
N ALA A 202 10.93 -6.16 -16.73
CA ALA A 202 11.56 -7.43 -17.10
C ALA A 202 12.71 -7.78 -16.15
N PHE A 203 12.60 -7.34 -14.89
CA PHE A 203 13.57 -7.59 -13.82
C PHE A 203 13.66 -9.07 -13.46
N GLY A 204 14.77 -9.53 -12.90
CA GLY A 204 14.88 -10.90 -12.38
C GLY A 204 14.77 -11.99 -13.45
N CYS A 205 15.37 -11.75 -14.61
CA CYS A 205 15.33 -12.63 -15.78
C CYS A 205 16.75 -12.98 -16.27
N GLY A 206 16.86 -13.79 -17.33
CA GLY A 206 18.13 -14.14 -18.00
C GLY A 206 18.39 -13.34 -19.27
N ILE A 207 17.91 -12.11 -19.38
CA ILE A 207 17.99 -11.27 -20.59
C ILE A 207 19.45 -10.81 -20.78
N ARG A 208 19.93 -10.87 -22.02
CA ARG A 208 21.34 -10.71 -22.42
C ARG A 208 21.51 -9.62 -23.47
N GLY A 209 22.76 -9.25 -23.74
CA GLY A 209 23.08 -8.24 -24.76
C GLY A 209 22.83 -6.81 -24.27
N SER A 210 22.90 -5.85 -25.17
CA SER A 210 22.77 -4.43 -24.86
C SER A 210 21.32 -3.94 -24.82
N ILE A 211 21.06 -2.96 -23.96
CA ILE A 211 19.79 -2.22 -23.98
C ILE A 211 19.68 -1.48 -25.32
N PRO A 212 18.58 -1.63 -26.09
CA PRO A 212 18.45 -0.98 -27.41
C PRO A 212 18.44 0.55 -27.32
N ALA A 213 19.04 1.23 -28.30
CA ALA A 213 19.03 2.68 -28.37
C ALA A 213 17.60 3.24 -28.59
N GLU A 214 16.74 2.43 -29.19
CA GLU A 214 15.33 2.69 -29.47
C GLU A 214 14.45 2.76 -28.22
N VAL A 215 14.95 2.39 -27.03
CA VAL A 215 14.30 2.75 -25.76
C VAL A 215 14.11 4.27 -25.65
N GLY A 216 15.04 5.05 -26.21
CA GLY A 216 14.92 6.51 -26.33
C GLY A 216 13.81 7.02 -27.26
N ASN A 217 13.15 6.14 -28.02
CA ASN A 217 11.99 6.49 -28.84
C ASN A 217 10.67 6.35 -28.06
N LEU A 218 10.69 5.79 -26.84
CA LEU A 218 9.50 5.57 -26.00
C LEU A 218 9.09 6.86 -25.28
N THR A 219 8.43 7.76 -26.01
CA THR A 219 8.11 9.12 -25.54
C THR A 219 7.20 9.19 -24.31
N ASN A 220 6.39 8.14 -24.07
CA ASN A 220 5.48 8.01 -22.94
C ASN A 220 6.02 7.13 -21.79
N LEU A 221 7.22 6.56 -21.92
CA LEU A 221 7.80 5.68 -20.90
C LEU A 221 8.12 6.45 -19.61
N ARG A 222 7.66 5.91 -18.48
CA ARG A 222 7.84 6.45 -17.12
C ARG A 222 8.69 5.55 -16.25
N ASP A 223 8.46 4.25 -16.37
CA ASP A 223 8.93 3.23 -15.44
C ASP A 223 9.64 2.12 -16.23
N LEU A 224 10.95 1.97 -16.02
CA LEU A 224 11.80 0.98 -16.69
C LEU A 224 12.56 0.14 -15.66
N TYR A 225 12.22 -1.15 -15.55
CA TYR A 225 12.87 -2.10 -14.65
C TYR A 225 13.48 -3.26 -15.44
N LEU A 226 14.81 -3.29 -15.50
CA LEU A 226 15.63 -4.29 -16.20
C LEU A 226 16.69 -4.90 -15.27
N ASP A 227 16.58 -4.65 -13.97
CA ASP A 227 17.56 -5.08 -12.99
C ASP A 227 17.59 -6.61 -12.82
N SER A 228 18.65 -7.13 -12.19
CA SER A 228 18.79 -8.55 -11.89
C SER A 228 18.72 -9.41 -13.17
N ASN A 229 19.59 -9.09 -14.14
CA ASN A 229 19.65 -9.68 -15.48
C ASN A 229 21.11 -9.90 -15.95
N GLU A 230 21.31 -10.32 -17.20
CA GLU A 230 22.63 -10.49 -17.83
C GLU A 230 22.94 -9.43 -18.91
N LEU A 231 22.37 -8.22 -18.81
CA LEU A 231 22.56 -7.15 -19.79
C LEU A 231 24.01 -6.62 -19.79
N THR A 232 24.54 -6.34 -20.97
CA THR A 232 25.96 -6.01 -21.23
C THR A 232 26.11 -4.73 -22.04
N GLY A 233 27.28 -4.10 -22.02
CA GLY A 233 27.56 -2.93 -22.87
C GLY A 233 27.05 -1.63 -22.25
N LEU A 234 26.92 -0.59 -23.07
CA LEU A 234 26.66 0.78 -22.60
C LEU A 234 25.19 1.03 -22.25
N ILE A 235 24.97 1.90 -21.27
CA ILE A 235 23.66 2.56 -21.06
C ILE A 235 23.41 3.53 -22.24
N PRO A 236 22.30 3.42 -22.98
CA PRO A 236 22.06 4.30 -24.13
C PRO A 236 21.74 5.75 -23.74
N GLY A 237 22.60 6.70 -24.11
CA GLY A 237 22.33 8.13 -23.93
C GLY A 237 21.04 8.61 -24.62
N THR A 238 20.57 7.89 -25.65
CA THR A 238 19.28 8.14 -26.30
C THR A 238 18.08 8.08 -25.34
N MET A 239 18.18 7.37 -24.20
CA MET A 239 17.16 7.39 -23.14
C MET A 239 16.81 8.81 -22.68
N GLY A 240 17.74 9.78 -22.75
CA GLY A 240 17.49 11.18 -22.41
C GLY A 240 16.35 11.86 -23.19
N LYS A 241 15.98 11.29 -24.35
CA LYS A 241 14.82 11.75 -25.16
C LYS A 241 13.47 11.39 -24.54
N SER A 242 13.39 10.34 -23.71
CA SER A 242 12.16 9.83 -23.10
C SER A 242 11.80 10.62 -21.84
N LYS A 243 11.45 11.89 -22.02
CA LYS A 243 11.26 12.91 -20.96
C LYS A 243 10.22 12.59 -19.90
N GLN A 244 9.40 11.55 -20.08
CA GLN A 244 8.48 11.07 -19.05
C GLN A 244 9.11 10.10 -18.05
N LEU A 245 10.36 9.65 -18.24
CA LEU A 245 11.03 8.73 -17.32
C LEU A 245 11.12 9.32 -15.91
N ILE A 246 10.51 8.59 -14.97
CA ILE A 246 10.53 8.81 -13.52
C ILE A 246 11.43 7.76 -12.85
N ARG A 247 11.49 6.55 -13.39
CA ARG A 247 12.18 5.41 -12.77
C ARG A 247 12.98 4.59 -13.77
N ILE A 248 14.25 4.38 -13.43
CA ILE A 248 15.18 3.54 -14.19
C ILE A 248 15.91 2.64 -13.19
N TYR A 249 15.63 1.34 -13.26
CA TYR A 249 16.19 0.30 -12.40
C TYR A 249 16.99 -0.68 -13.28
N LEU A 250 18.32 -0.66 -13.12
CA LEU A 250 19.32 -1.35 -13.94
C LEU A 250 20.34 -2.14 -13.11
N GLN A 251 20.19 -2.14 -11.77
CA GLN A 251 21.11 -2.78 -10.84
C GLN A 251 21.27 -4.29 -11.09
N HIS A 252 22.34 -4.91 -10.60
CA HIS A 252 22.63 -6.34 -10.78
C HIS A 252 22.61 -6.77 -12.26
N ASN A 253 23.50 -6.17 -13.07
CA ASN A 253 23.70 -6.49 -14.48
C ASN A 253 25.22 -6.48 -14.81
N LYS A 254 25.58 -6.51 -16.09
CA LYS A 254 26.96 -6.49 -16.62
C LYS A 254 27.20 -5.25 -17.51
N LEU A 255 26.48 -4.15 -17.24
CA LEU A 255 26.57 -2.90 -17.98
C LEU A 255 27.89 -2.18 -17.68
N GLU A 256 28.51 -1.64 -18.72
CA GLU A 256 29.86 -1.05 -18.68
C GLU A 256 29.86 0.39 -19.22
N GLY A 257 31.04 1.01 -19.24
CA GLY A 257 31.22 2.37 -19.71
C GLY A 257 30.88 3.42 -18.64
N ARG A 258 30.39 4.58 -19.07
CA ARG A 258 30.06 5.73 -18.22
C ARG A 258 28.56 5.97 -18.21
N ILE A 259 28.05 6.53 -17.10
CA ILE A 259 26.68 7.07 -17.04
C ILE A 259 26.57 8.22 -18.06
N PRO A 260 25.67 8.16 -19.08
CA PRO A 260 25.61 9.20 -20.11
C PRO A 260 25.13 10.54 -19.56
N SER A 261 25.78 11.63 -19.98
CA SER A 261 25.33 13.00 -19.68
C SER A 261 24.01 13.36 -20.35
N ASP A 262 23.60 12.67 -21.41
CA ASP A 262 22.30 12.87 -22.08
C ASP A 262 21.11 12.58 -21.15
N LEU A 263 21.29 11.72 -20.14
CA LEU A 263 20.28 11.47 -19.11
C LEU A 263 19.94 12.73 -18.29
N CYS A 264 20.79 13.76 -18.29
CA CYS A 264 20.45 15.08 -17.73
C CYS A 264 19.24 15.76 -18.39
N GLN A 265 18.78 15.27 -19.54
CA GLN A 265 17.56 15.75 -20.21
C GLN A 265 16.26 15.25 -19.54
N LEU A 266 16.36 14.28 -18.62
CA LEU A 266 15.23 13.67 -17.92
C LEU A 266 14.81 14.48 -16.68
N SER A 267 14.15 15.61 -16.90
CA SER A 267 13.72 16.54 -15.85
C SER A 267 12.73 15.97 -14.82
N ASN A 268 12.14 14.80 -15.09
CA ASN A 268 11.16 14.13 -14.22
C ASN A 268 11.72 12.88 -13.53
N LEU A 269 12.99 12.54 -13.75
CA LEU A 269 13.63 11.37 -13.16
C LEU A 269 13.62 11.52 -11.63
N GLY A 270 13.15 10.48 -10.95
CA GLY A 270 13.10 10.39 -9.49
C GLY A 270 14.05 9.31 -8.98
N ASP A 271 13.93 8.11 -9.54
CA ASP A 271 14.71 6.92 -9.15
C ASP A 271 15.72 6.54 -10.25
N PHE A 272 17.00 6.47 -9.91
CA PHE A 272 18.05 5.93 -10.80
C PHE A 272 18.92 4.93 -10.03
N PHE A 273 18.54 3.66 -10.12
CA PHE A 273 19.23 2.54 -9.49
C PHE A 273 20.06 1.80 -10.55
N VAL A 274 21.38 1.71 -10.34
CA VAL A 274 22.27 0.98 -11.26
C VAL A 274 23.41 0.22 -10.55
N SER A 275 23.45 0.22 -9.22
CA SER A 275 24.42 -0.49 -8.37
C SER A 275 24.74 -1.93 -8.82
N ASN A 276 25.96 -2.42 -8.60
CA ASN A 276 26.40 -3.76 -9.03
C ASN A 276 26.29 -3.94 -10.57
N ASN A 277 27.17 -3.21 -11.26
CA ASN A 277 27.48 -3.21 -12.71
C ASN A 277 28.97 -2.80 -12.86
N THR A 278 29.56 -2.91 -14.06
CA THR A 278 30.98 -2.57 -14.34
C THR A 278 31.20 -1.11 -14.78
N LEU A 279 30.33 -0.19 -14.32
CA LEU A 279 30.39 1.24 -14.66
C LEU A 279 31.61 1.94 -14.06
N HIS A 280 32.18 2.87 -14.85
CA HIS A 280 33.36 3.67 -14.51
C HIS A 280 33.18 5.15 -14.87
N GLY A 281 34.12 5.99 -14.40
CA GLY A 281 34.08 7.43 -14.65
C GLY A 281 33.25 8.22 -13.62
N SER A 282 33.08 9.51 -13.88
CA SER A 282 32.39 10.46 -12.99
C SER A 282 30.88 10.46 -13.16
N ILE A 283 30.15 10.64 -12.05
CA ILE A 283 28.71 10.96 -12.05
C ILE A 283 28.50 12.30 -12.80
N PRO A 284 27.59 12.38 -13.79
CA PRO A 284 27.26 13.65 -14.43
C PRO A 284 26.57 14.61 -13.44
N ALA A 285 26.97 15.89 -13.42
CA ALA A 285 26.62 16.82 -12.34
C ALA A 285 25.10 16.94 -12.05
N CYS A 286 24.26 16.87 -13.09
CA CYS A 286 22.79 16.93 -12.97
C CYS A 286 22.18 15.87 -12.02
N PHE A 287 22.83 14.71 -11.87
CA PHE A 287 22.36 13.62 -11.00
C PHE A 287 22.40 13.98 -9.50
N GLY A 288 23.02 15.11 -9.13
CA GLY A 288 22.93 15.68 -7.78
C GLY A 288 21.51 16.09 -7.32
N SER A 289 20.49 15.90 -8.15
CA SER A 289 19.07 16.10 -7.80
C SER A 289 18.24 14.79 -7.76
N LEU A 290 18.86 13.64 -8.06
CA LEU A 290 18.17 12.38 -8.36
C LEU A 290 18.37 11.29 -7.30
N GLY A 291 17.41 10.36 -7.19
CA GLY A 291 17.42 9.20 -6.28
C GLY A 291 18.48 8.17 -6.65
N LEU A 292 19.72 8.46 -6.24
CA LEU A 292 20.91 7.69 -6.57
C LEU A 292 21.19 6.56 -5.57
N ASN A 293 21.20 5.32 -6.06
CA ASN A 293 22.07 4.26 -5.52
C ASN A 293 23.07 3.84 -6.59
N LEU A 294 24.33 4.20 -6.36
CA LEU A 294 25.49 3.91 -7.23
C LEU A 294 26.56 3.11 -6.47
N SER A 295 26.16 2.36 -5.45
CA SER A 295 27.06 1.51 -4.68
C SER A 295 27.63 0.36 -5.52
N GLN A 296 28.82 -0.12 -5.15
CA GLN A 296 29.49 -1.29 -5.76
C GLN A 296 29.79 -1.10 -7.26
N HIS A 297 30.62 -0.11 -7.58
CA HIS A 297 31.13 0.15 -8.93
C HIS A 297 32.63 0.52 -8.93
N ILE A 298 33.16 0.85 -10.11
CA ILE A 298 34.47 1.49 -10.29
C ILE A 298 34.30 2.95 -10.76
N LEU A 299 33.22 3.63 -10.32
CA LEU A 299 33.02 5.06 -10.55
C LEU A 299 34.08 5.86 -9.79
N ASN A 300 34.52 6.97 -10.39
CA ASN A 300 35.65 7.76 -9.91
C ASN A 300 35.44 9.27 -10.12
N GLY A 301 36.49 10.06 -9.90
CA GLY A 301 36.41 11.52 -9.95
C GLY A 301 35.88 12.12 -8.65
N PHE A 302 35.02 13.14 -8.74
CA PHE A 302 34.59 13.97 -7.61
C PHE A 302 33.07 13.94 -7.42
N LEU A 303 32.60 14.20 -6.20
CA LEU A 303 31.19 14.49 -5.93
C LEU A 303 30.82 15.89 -6.48
N PRO A 304 29.80 16.03 -7.34
CA PRO A 304 29.37 17.32 -7.85
C PRO A 304 28.72 18.19 -6.76
N SER A 305 28.94 19.50 -6.81
CA SER A 305 28.30 20.50 -5.93
C SER A 305 26.77 20.42 -5.93
N GLU A 306 26.22 20.01 -7.06
CA GLU A 306 24.82 19.85 -7.36
C GLU A 306 24.12 18.84 -6.43
N ILE A 307 24.87 17.98 -5.72
CA ILE A 307 24.36 17.06 -4.69
C ILE A 307 23.63 17.79 -3.54
N GLY A 308 23.82 19.10 -3.40
CA GLY A 308 23.03 19.95 -2.50
C GLY A 308 21.58 20.18 -2.94
N ASN A 309 21.20 19.78 -4.16
CA ASN A 309 19.87 20.00 -4.73
C ASN A 309 18.90 18.80 -4.54
N LEU A 310 19.30 17.76 -3.79
CA LEU A 310 18.46 16.60 -3.48
C LEU A 310 17.23 16.99 -2.64
N LYS A 311 16.07 17.13 -3.30
CA LYS A 311 14.79 17.54 -2.68
C LYS A 311 13.88 16.39 -2.25
N VAL A 312 14.05 15.20 -2.83
CA VAL A 312 13.14 14.04 -2.66
C VAL A 312 13.85 12.83 -2.05
N VAL A 313 15.19 12.81 -2.10
CA VAL A 313 16.00 11.61 -1.91
C VAL A 313 16.30 11.38 -0.45
N ARG A 314 15.82 10.24 0.08
CA ARG A 314 16.02 9.85 1.49
C ARG A 314 17.30 9.05 1.71
N ASN A 315 17.76 8.30 0.72
CA ASN A 315 18.92 7.41 0.84
C ASN A 315 19.90 7.69 -0.30
N LEU A 316 21.13 8.03 0.04
CA LEU A 316 22.25 8.19 -0.88
C LEU A 316 23.33 7.16 -0.54
N ASP A 317 23.51 6.17 -1.41
CA ASP A 317 24.58 5.17 -1.26
C ASP A 317 25.51 5.21 -2.48
N LEU A 318 26.76 5.58 -2.20
CA LEU A 318 27.87 5.66 -3.14
C LEU A 318 29.05 4.80 -2.66
N SER A 319 28.81 3.87 -1.72
CA SER A 319 29.85 3.05 -1.11
C SER A 319 30.50 2.08 -2.09
N LEU A 320 31.70 1.57 -1.74
CA LEU A 320 32.46 0.59 -2.52
C LEU A 320 32.71 1.09 -3.95
N ASN A 321 33.47 2.19 -4.04
CA ASN A 321 33.76 2.94 -5.27
C ASN A 321 35.17 3.55 -5.25
N GLN A 322 35.51 4.32 -6.28
CA GLN A 322 36.80 5.02 -6.43
C GLN A 322 36.63 6.57 -6.42
N PHE A 323 35.58 7.09 -5.79
CA PHE A 323 35.40 8.54 -5.66
C PHE A 323 36.50 9.17 -4.80
N SER A 324 36.85 10.41 -5.11
CA SER A 324 38.06 11.06 -4.64
C SER A 324 37.87 12.56 -4.37
N GLY A 325 38.86 13.19 -3.74
CA GLY A 325 38.81 14.59 -3.36
C GLY A 325 37.80 14.88 -2.24
N ASN A 326 37.43 16.15 -2.07
CA ASN A 326 36.59 16.59 -0.96
C ASN A 326 35.11 16.28 -1.23
N VAL A 327 34.36 15.91 -0.20
CA VAL A 327 32.89 16.00 -0.24
C VAL A 327 32.50 17.49 -0.30
N PRO A 328 31.66 17.93 -1.24
CA PRO A 328 31.30 19.34 -1.39
C PRO A 328 30.45 19.83 -0.22
N SER A 329 30.72 21.04 0.27
CA SER A 329 29.94 21.67 1.36
C SER A 329 28.46 21.86 1.02
N ALA A 330 28.12 21.91 -0.26
CA ALA A 330 26.75 21.96 -0.75
C ALA A 330 25.87 20.78 -0.27
N ILE A 331 26.46 19.64 0.13
CA ILE A 331 25.72 18.46 0.63
C ILE A 331 24.78 18.78 1.81
N GLY A 332 25.02 19.84 2.59
CA GLY A 332 24.10 20.29 3.64
C GLY A 332 22.75 20.85 3.14
N GLY A 333 22.65 21.19 1.85
CA GLY A 333 21.38 21.59 1.21
C GLY A 333 20.43 20.43 0.93
N ALA A 334 20.91 19.19 0.98
CA ALA A 334 20.18 17.96 0.69
C ALA A 334 19.22 17.54 1.83
N LEU A 335 18.39 18.47 2.33
CA LEU A 335 17.57 18.36 3.54
C LEU A 335 16.56 17.19 3.56
N SER A 336 16.39 16.48 2.44
CA SER A 336 15.55 15.27 2.34
C SER A 336 16.27 13.97 2.78
N LEU A 337 17.60 13.99 2.93
CA LEU A 337 18.40 12.81 3.27
C LEU A 337 18.21 12.32 4.71
N VAL A 338 18.04 11.00 4.82
CA VAL A 338 17.90 10.20 6.04
C VAL A 338 19.09 9.24 6.19
N SER A 339 19.63 8.72 5.10
CA SER A 339 20.81 7.84 5.10
C SER A 339 21.83 8.28 4.07
N ILE A 340 23.10 8.41 4.48
CA ILE A 340 24.25 8.67 3.62
C ILE A 340 25.29 7.56 3.84
N SER A 341 25.73 6.92 2.77
CA SER A 341 26.87 5.99 2.77
C SER A 341 27.87 6.39 1.68
N LEU A 342 29.06 6.80 2.11
CA LEU A 342 30.21 7.09 1.25
C LEU A 342 31.38 6.11 1.52
N SER A 343 31.14 5.04 2.28
CA SER A 343 32.19 4.16 2.79
C SER A 343 32.95 3.39 1.71
N HIS A 344 34.20 2.99 1.98
CA HIS A 344 35.07 2.31 1.01
C HIS A 344 35.22 3.12 -0.30
N ASN A 345 35.81 4.29 -0.17
CA ASN A 345 36.13 5.23 -1.25
C ASN A 345 37.51 5.86 -1.01
N ASN A 346 37.92 6.79 -1.87
CA ASN A 346 39.18 7.52 -1.79
C ASN A 346 38.95 9.02 -1.48
N PHE A 347 37.83 9.38 -0.84
CA PHE A 347 37.52 10.76 -0.46
C PHE A 347 38.53 11.31 0.54
N SER A 348 38.86 12.59 0.43
CA SER A 348 39.89 13.26 1.21
C SER A 348 39.44 14.66 1.68
N GLY A 349 40.39 15.49 2.12
CA GLY A 349 40.09 16.77 2.74
C GLY A 349 39.45 16.60 4.12
N SER A 350 38.49 17.47 4.46
CA SER A 350 37.79 17.46 5.74
C SER A 350 36.31 17.11 5.57
N ILE A 351 35.73 16.45 6.58
CA ILE A 351 34.28 16.20 6.65
C ILE A 351 33.58 17.57 6.68
N PRO A 352 32.64 17.88 5.76
CA PRO A 352 32.01 19.20 5.72
C PRO A 352 31.18 19.50 6.96
N GLN A 353 31.36 20.70 7.53
CA GLN A 353 30.57 21.16 8.69
C GLN A 353 29.06 21.20 8.39
N SER A 354 28.68 21.44 7.13
CA SER A 354 27.30 21.50 6.65
C SER A 354 26.55 20.16 6.64
N LEU A 355 27.24 19.01 6.81
CA LEU A 355 26.56 17.75 7.11
C LEU A 355 25.74 17.81 8.42
N GLY A 356 26.10 18.72 9.34
CA GLY A 356 25.33 19.00 10.55
C GLY A 356 23.99 19.72 10.30
N ASP A 357 23.73 20.23 9.09
CA ASP A 357 22.49 20.92 8.74
C ASP A 357 21.37 19.95 8.32
N LEU A 358 21.72 18.70 7.98
CA LEU A 358 20.82 17.62 7.57
C LEU A 358 20.02 17.06 8.76
N LYS A 359 19.13 17.86 9.36
CA LYS A 359 18.48 17.54 10.64
C LYS A 359 17.71 16.23 10.66
N GLY A 360 17.22 15.73 9.52
CA GLY A 360 16.54 14.45 9.38
C GLY A 360 17.45 13.22 9.28
N LEU A 361 18.78 13.37 9.31
CA LEU A 361 19.72 12.28 9.09
C LEU A 361 19.72 11.25 10.24
N GLU A 362 19.46 9.99 9.90
CA GLU A 362 19.42 8.82 10.78
C GLU A 362 20.65 7.91 10.61
N SER A 363 21.31 7.91 9.45
CA SER A 363 22.50 7.09 9.18
C SER A 363 23.57 7.86 8.40
N LEU A 364 24.83 7.75 8.85
CA LEU A 364 25.99 8.35 8.19
C LEU A 364 27.21 7.41 8.26
N ASP A 365 27.57 6.79 7.13
CA ASP A 365 28.84 6.07 6.97
C ASP A 365 29.82 6.82 6.07
N LEU A 366 31.01 7.10 6.60
CA LEU A 366 32.16 7.73 5.95
C LEU A 366 33.43 6.89 6.12
N SER A 367 33.31 5.64 6.54
CA SER A 367 34.45 4.77 6.88
C SER A 367 35.26 4.30 5.66
N PHE A 368 36.45 3.76 5.90
CA PHE A 368 37.36 3.28 4.85
C PHE A 368 37.57 4.33 3.74
N ASN A 369 38.07 5.48 4.15
CA ASN A 369 38.30 6.65 3.31
C ASN A 369 39.60 7.36 3.73
N ASN A 370 39.88 8.51 3.11
CA ASN A 370 41.08 9.30 3.36
C ASN A 370 40.76 10.68 3.98
N PHE A 371 39.62 10.79 4.69
CA PHE A 371 39.22 12.02 5.40
C PHE A 371 40.21 12.40 6.49
N SER A 372 40.35 13.70 6.73
CA SER A 372 41.35 14.29 7.63
C SER A 372 40.82 15.51 8.36
N GLY A 373 41.60 16.03 9.32
CA GLY A 373 41.12 17.11 10.19
C GLY A 373 40.17 16.58 11.27
N SER A 374 39.32 17.45 11.82
CA SER A 374 38.44 17.11 12.95
C SER A 374 37.04 16.69 12.51
N ILE A 375 36.40 15.85 13.32
CA ILE A 375 34.97 15.54 13.18
C ILE A 375 34.17 16.83 13.53
N PRO A 376 33.35 17.38 12.62
CA PRO A 376 32.70 18.66 12.85
C PRO A 376 31.74 18.63 14.04
N LYS A 377 31.86 19.61 14.94
CA LYS A 377 30.98 19.73 16.11
C LYS A 377 29.51 19.98 15.75
N SER A 378 29.23 20.48 14.54
CA SER A 378 27.86 20.61 14.02
C SER A 378 27.09 19.28 13.98
N LEU A 379 27.79 18.14 13.88
CA LEU A 379 27.18 16.81 13.92
C LEU A 379 26.56 16.45 15.29
N GLU A 380 26.92 17.16 16.38
CA GLU A 380 26.20 17.06 17.67
C GLU A 380 24.72 17.50 17.52
N GLY A 381 24.42 18.32 16.52
CA GLY A 381 23.09 18.84 16.21
C GLY A 381 22.21 17.95 15.32
N LEU A 382 22.60 16.68 15.10
CA LEU A 382 21.82 15.68 14.35
C LEU A 382 20.97 14.84 15.32
N SER A 383 19.75 15.29 15.60
CA SER A 383 18.88 14.75 16.66
C SER A 383 18.32 13.35 16.37
N TYR A 384 18.27 12.92 15.11
CA TYR A 384 17.73 11.61 14.74
C TYR A 384 18.81 10.54 14.55
N LEU A 385 20.07 10.92 14.34
CA LEU A 385 21.19 10.01 14.01
C LEU A 385 21.24 8.75 14.90
N GLN A 386 21.06 7.59 14.28
CA GLN A 386 21.04 6.27 14.90
C GLN A 386 22.36 5.53 14.62
N PHE A 387 22.84 5.60 13.39
CA PHE A 387 24.08 5.01 12.93
C PHE A 387 25.10 6.08 12.53
N PHE A 388 26.35 5.89 12.96
CA PHE A 388 27.47 6.77 12.61
C PHE A 388 28.77 5.97 12.56
N ASN A 389 29.53 6.11 11.47
CA ASN A 389 30.79 5.42 11.28
C ASN A 389 31.78 6.29 10.49
N VAL A 390 32.96 6.53 11.06
CA VAL A 390 34.08 7.26 10.46
C VAL A 390 35.40 6.47 10.59
N SER A 391 35.31 5.17 10.89
CA SER A 391 36.48 4.31 11.08
C SER A 391 37.36 4.19 9.82
N TYR A 392 38.63 3.82 9.99
CA TYR A 392 39.61 3.68 8.90
C TYR A 392 39.72 4.95 8.05
N ASN A 393 40.18 6.04 8.69
CA ASN A 393 40.39 7.36 8.10
C ASN A 393 41.65 8.03 8.72
N ARG A 394 41.93 9.29 8.39
CA ARG A 394 43.07 10.09 8.92
C ARG A 394 42.61 11.25 9.82
N LEU A 395 41.51 11.07 10.55
CA LEU A 395 40.91 12.10 11.41
C LEU A 395 41.74 12.36 12.67
N LYS A 396 41.63 13.58 13.21
CA LYS A 396 42.41 14.04 14.37
C LYS A 396 41.67 15.04 15.26
N GLY A 397 42.07 15.10 16.53
CA GLY A 397 41.52 16.01 17.54
C GLY A 397 40.37 15.40 18.34
N GLN A 398 39.63 16.24 19.06
CA GLN A 398 38.61 15.78 19.99
C GLN A 398 37.36 15.24 19.27
N ILE A 399 36.94 14.03 19.63
CA ILE A 399 35.63 13.48 19.24
C ILE A 399 34.52 14.31 19.92
N PRO A 400 33.48 14.75 19.18
CA PRO A 400 32.32 15.45 19.75
C PRO A 400 31.65 14.68 20.89
N THR A 401 30.99 15.40 21.79
CA THR A 401 30.45 14.84 23.05
C THR A 401 28.97 15.15 23.31
N GLY A 402 28.40 16.10 22.56
CA GLY A 402 26.98 16.41 22.56
C GLY A 402 26.14 15.51 21.64
N GLY A 403 24.82 15.64 21.74
CA GLY A 403 23.87 14.94 20.88
C GLY A 403 24.01 13.41 20.94
N LYS A 404 23.98 12.76 19.78
CA LYS A 404 24.02 11.30 19.65
C LYS A 404 25.41 10.67 19.90
N PHE A 405 26.49 11.45 19.95
CA PHE A 405 27.85 10.95 20.19
C PHE A 405 28.03 10.24 21.55
N VAL A 406 27.13 10.50 22.52
CA VAL A 406 27.10 9.77 23.79
C VAL A 406 26.71 8.29 23.63
N ASN A 407 26.08 7.90 22.53
CA ASN A 407 25.60 6.53 22.28
C ASN A 407 26.60 5.70 21.46
N PHE A 408 27.28 6.28 20.46
CA PHE A 408 28.17 5.55 19.55
C PHE A 408 29.33 4.85 20.28
N THR A 409 29.88 3.78 19.70
CA THR A 409 30.90 2.93 20.34
C THR A 409 32.30 3.24 19.79
N ALA A 410 33.34 2.64 20.36
CA ALA A 410 34.70 2.72 19.83
C ALA A 410 34.81 2.31 18.35
N GLN A 411 33.97 1.36 17.90
CA GLN A 411 33.97 0.86 16.52
C GLN A 411 33.74 1.98 15.50
N SER A 412 32.88 2.95 15.80
CA SER A 412 32.59 4.10 14.92
C SER A 412 33.81 4.99 14.64
N PHE A 413 34.89 4.89 15.43
CA PHE A 413 36.06 5.76 15.36
C PHE A 413 37.38 5.00 15.11
N LEU A 414 37.33 3.66 15.08
CA LEU A 414 38.48 2.75 14.98
C LEU A 414 39.43 3.13 13.84
N LYS A 415 40.75 2.99 14.02
CA LYS A 415 41.78 3.35 13.03
C LYS A 415 41.66 4.81 12.54
N ASN A 416 41.73 5.74 13.49
CA ASN A 416 41.95 7.16 13.29
C ASN A 416 42.93 7.65 14.38
N ASP A 417 44.21 7.39 14.19
CA ASP A 417 45.22 7.44 15.27
C ASP A 417 45.47 8.84 15.86
N GLY A 418 44.93 9.89 15.24
CA GLY A 418 44.98 11.27 15.75
C GLY A 418 43.78 11.70 16.60
N LEU A 419 42.75 10.87 16.76
CA LEU A 419 41.56 11.20 17.57
C LEU A 419 41.83 11.07 19.07
N CYS A 420 41.20 11.94 19.87
CA CYS A 420 41.20 11.89 21.32
C CYS A 420 39.80 12.13 21.89
N GLY A 421 39.54 11.76 23.16
CA GLY A 421 38.25 12.02 23.80
C GLY A 421 37.97 11.15 25.02
N SER A 422 36.75 10.63 25.11
CA SER A 422 36.33 9.75 26.21
C SER A 422 36.97 8.37 26.09
N THR A 423 37.51 7.86 27.20
CA THR A 423 38.08 6.50 27.30
C THR A 423 37.09 5.39 26.93
N ARG A 424 35.77 5.64 27.03
CA ARG A 424 34.70 4.74 26.53
C ARG A 424 34.84 4.42 25.03
N LEU A 425 35.43 5.34 24.26
CA LEU A 425 35.65 5.21 22.82
C LEU A 425 37.02 4.60 22.47
N GLN A 426 37.78 4.11 23.46
CA GLN A 426 39.10 3.48 23.29
C GLN A 426 40.15 4.37 22.59
N VAL A 427 39.98 5.69 22.64
CA VAL A 427 40.96 6.70 22.19
C VAL A 427 41.69 7.32 23.39
N PRO A 428 42.89 7.90 23.18
CA PRO A 428 43.58 8.67 24.21
C PRO A 428 42.72 9.83 24.75
N PRO A 429 42.88 10.24 26.03
CA PRO A 429 42.28 11.48 26.51
C PRO A 429 42.88 12.68 25.79
N CYS A 430 42.06 13.68 25.47
CA CYS A 430 42.57 14.98 25.02
C CYS A 430 43.25 15.69 26.21
N GLY A 431 44.35 16.41 25.96
CA GLY A 431 45.12 17.08 27.01
C GLY A 431 44.27 18.05 27.84
N GLU A 432 44.34 17.94 29.17
CA GLU A 432 43.49 18.72 30.06
C GLU A 432 43.87 20.20 30.11
N SER A 433 42.86 21.06 30.00
CA SER A 433 42.82 22.30 30.79
C SER A 433 41.60 22.22 31.72
N LEU A 434 41.80 22.53 32.99
CA LEU A 434 40.86 22.21 34.06
C LEU A 434 39.77 23.29 34.21
N ASN A 435 38.48 22.91 34.32
CA ASN A 435 37.66 23.16 35.52
C ASN A 435 36.20 22.64 35.46
N LYS A 436 35.51 22.69 36.62
CA LYS A 436 34.16 22.13 36.95
C LYS A 436 33.06 23.22 36.79
N THR A 437 31.72 23.03 36.90
CA THR A 437 30.91 22.47 38.03
C THR A 437 29.41 22.26 37.62
N ARG A 438 28.47 21.83 38.52
CA ARG A 438 27.11 21.28 38.19
C ARG A 438 25.97 21.64 39.19
N ARG A 439 24.70 21.88 38.76
CA ARG A 439 23.34 21.78 39.45
C ARG A 439 22.25 22.64 38.72
N ARG A 440 20.90 22.49 38.79
CA ARG A 440 19.96 21.37 39.16
C ARG A 440 18.59 21.42 38.37
N ARG A 441 17.44 21.84 38.96
CA ARG A 441 16.04 21.79 38.40
C ARG A 441 15.01 22.52 39.33
N LYS A 442 13.76 22.81 38.86
CA LYS A 442 12.58 23.23 39.68
C LYS A 442 11.24 22.59 39.16
N ARG A 443 10.04 22.99 39.64
CA ARG A 443 8.75 22.20 39.65
C ARG A 443 7.45 23.05 39.41
N GLU A 444 6.30 22.41 39.21
CA GLU A 444 5.01 22.94 38.62
C GLU A 444 3.83 23.21 39.61
N GLN A 445 2.62 23.53 39.08
CA GLN A 445 1.38 24.04 39.73
C GLN A 445 0.15 23.05 39.70
N LYS A 446 -1.06 23.49 40.15
CA LYS A 446 -2.36 22.75 40.05
C LYS A 446 -3.61 23.66 40.23
N GLY A 447 -4.78 23.29 39.68
CA GLY A 447 -6.10 23.96 39.87
C GLY A 447 -7.28 23.28 39.12
N THR A 448 -8.55 23.48 39.52
CA THR A 448 -9.76 22.70 39.07
C THR A 448 -11.13 23.33 39.42
N GLN A 449 -12.21 22.95 38.69
CA GLN A 449 -13.66 22.88 39.10
C GLN A 449 -14.46 24.19 39.37
N SER A 450 -15.81 24.25 39.53
CA SER A 450 -17.05 23.59 38.98
C SER A 450 -18.31 24.30 39.62
N GLU A 451 -19.64 24.05 39.49
CA GLU A 451 -20.63 23.06 38.95
C GLU A 451 -21.88 23.86 38.39
N ILE A 452 -23.20 23.50 38.28
CA ILE A 452 -24.12 22.33 38.53
C ILE A 452 -25.49 22.53 37.77
N SER A 453 -26.48 21.59 37.89
CA SER A 453 -27.95 21.68 37.58
C SER A 453 -28.41 21.50 36.10
N LEU A 454 -29.70 21.32 35.67
CA LEU A 454 -31.00 20.69 36.12
C LEU A 454 -31.96 20.60 34.87
N LEU A 455 -33.23 20.11 34.78
CA LEU A 455 -34.27 19.65 35.73
C LEU A 455 -35.14 18.45 35.19
N HIS A 456 -36.28 18.69 34.51
CA HIS A 456 -37.47 17.81 34.28
C HIS A 456 -38.51 18.51 33.34
N PRO A 457 -39.74 18.01 33.00
CA PRO A 457 -40.27 16.62 32.87
C PRO A 457 -41.27 16.35 31.68
N TRP A 458 -41.37 15.10 31.19
CA TRP A 458 -42.57 14.49 30.52
C TRP A 458 -42.42 12.95 30.58
N ARG A 459 -42.99 12.29 31.62
CA ARG A 459 -42.39 11.08 32.27
C ARG A 459 -40.85 11.15 32.25
N GLY A 460 -40.32 12.36 32.50
CA GLY A 460 -38.97 12.69 32.08
C GLY A 460 -38.02 12.16 33.11
N SER A 461 -37.30 11.09 32.79
CA SER A 461 -36.16 10.63 33.59
C SER A 461 -35.26 11.84 33.80
N SER A 462 -35.19 12.32 35.04
CA SER A 462 -34.48 13.57 35.32
C SER A 462 -33.03 13.45 34.87
N TYR A 463 -32.38 14.57 34.54
CA TYR A 463 -30.94 14.55 34.26
C TYR A 463 -30.18 13.80 35.36
N LEU A 464 -30.56 14.03 36.63
CA LEU A 464 -30.00 13.37 37.81
C LEU A 464 -30.29 11.85 37.87
N GLU A 465 -31.45 11.38 37.39
CA GLU A 465 -31.76 9.95 37.30
C GLU A 465 -30.93 9.28 36.21
N LEU A 466 -30.86 9.86 35.01
CA LEU A 466 -30.03 9.34 33.92
C LEU A 466 -28.54 9.39 34.28
N GLN A 467 -28.10 10.45 34.97
CA GLN A 467 -26.76 10.60 35.50
C GLN A 467 -26.46 9.51 36.54
N ARG A 468 -27.40 9.16 37.43
CA ARG A 468 -27.23 8.02 38.37
C ARG A 468 -27.19 6.68 37.63
N ALA A 469 -28.17 6.43 36.76
CA ALA A 469 -28.34 5.19 36.01
C ALA A 469 -27.13 4.84 35.13
N THR A 470 -26.49 5.84 34.53
CA THR A 470 -25.32 5.69 33.65
C THR A 470 -23.96 5.88 34.36
N ASN A 471 -23.94 6.01 35.69
CA ASN A 471 -22.76 6.35 36.49
C ASN A 471 -22.03 7.61 35.96
N ALA A 472 -22.70 8.75 36.04
CA ALA A 472 -22.29 10.06 35.54
C ALA A 472 -21.91 10.08 34.04
N PHE A 473 -22.64 9.32 33.20
CA PHE A 473 -22.34 9.13 31.78
C PHE A 473 -20.90 8.64 31.54
N SER A 474 -20.42 7.73 32.40
CA SER A 474 -19.04 7.24 32.36
C SER A 474 -18.71 6.60 31.01
N MET A 475 -17.50 6.88 30.52
CA MET A 475 -16.93 6.22 29.34
C MET A 475 -16.83 4.69 29.47
N THR A 476 -16.89 4.15 30.70
CA THR A 476 -16.97 2.69 30.94
C THR A 476 -18.32 2.08 30.56
N ASN A 477 -19.37 2.92 30.47
CA ASN A 477 -20.75 2.53 30.16
C ASN A 477 -21.16 2.92 28.73
N ILE A 478 -20.23 3.34 27.86
CA ILE A 478 -20.56 3.75 26.49
C ILE A 478 -20.83 2.53 25.60
N LEU A 479 -21.96 2.54 24.90
CA LEU A 479 -22.35 1.53 23.89
C LEU A 479 -21.96 1.95 22.47
N GLY A 480 -21.78 3.25 22.23
CA GLY A 480 -21.27 3.78 20.96
C GLY A 480 -21.41 5.31 20.86
N SER A 481 -20.66 5.92 19.95
CA SER A 481 -20.64 7.37 19.71
C SER A 481 -20.69 7.69 18.22
N GLY A 482 -21.36 8.79 17.85
CA GLY A 482 -21.46 9.26 16.47
C GLY A 482 -21.65 10.79 16.37
N SER A 483 -21.79 11.29 15.15
CA SER A 483 -21.86 12.73 14.83
C SER A 483 -22.94 13.51 15.59
N PHE A 484 -24.06 12.88 15.91
CA PHE A 484 -25.21 13.51 16.58
C PHE A 484 -25.27 13.27 18.10
N GLY A 485 -24.44 12.38 18.67
CA GLY A 485 -24.54 12.01 20.08
C GLY A 485 -23.81 10.72 20.47
N SER A 486 -23.92 10.35 21.75
CA SER A 486 -23.37 9.10 22.32
C SER A 486 -24.43 8.31 23.08
N VAL A 487 -24.34 6.99 23.02
CA VAL A 487 -25.28 6.06 23.67
C VAL A 487 -24.57 5.37 24.84
N TYR A 488 -25.22 5.35 26.00
CA TYR A 488 -24.73 4.72 27.23
C TYR A 488 -25.67 3.60 27.67
N ILE A 489 -25.14 2.57 28.32
CA ILE A 489 -25.97 1.67 29.13
C ILE A 489 -26.24 2.33 30.50
N GLY A 490 -27.42 2.10 31.04
CA GLY A 490 -27.72 2.42 32.43
C GLY A 490 -28.82 1.54 33.01
N THR A 491 -28.95 1.55 34.34
CA THR A 491 -30.02 0.86 35.05
C THR A 491 -30.85 1.89 35.81
N LEU A 492 -32.15 1.96 35.50
CA LEU A 492 -33.08 2.90 36.11
C LEU A 492 -33.40 2.54 37.58
N SER A 493 -34.09 3.45 38.27
CA SER A 493 -34.44 3.34 39.69
C SER A 493 -35.39 2.17 40.02
N ASP A 494 -36.09 1.63 39.02
CA ASP A 494 -36.93 0.43 39.07
C ASP A 494 -36.18 -0.88 38.72
N GLY A 495 -34.88 -0.80 38.42
CA GLY A 495 -34.04 -1.92 37.99
C GLY A 495 -34.03 -2.19 36.48
N LEU A 496 -34.74 -1.39 35.66
CA LEU A 496 -34.78 -1.60 34.22
C LEU A 496 -33.47 -1.16 33.54
N SER A 497 -32.82 -2.09 32.83
CA SER A 497 -31.69 -1.80 31.95
C SER A 497 -32.15 -1.07 30.68
N VAL A 498 -31.52 0.06 30.38
CA VAL A 498 -31.88 0.95 29.26
C VAL A 498 -30.65 1.43 28.48
N ALA A 499 -30.86 1.78 27.22
CA ALA A 499 -29.89 2.50 26.41
C ALA A 499 -30.24 4.00 26.36
N VAL A 500 -29.32 4.86 26.80
CA VAL A 500 -29.53 6.32 26.92
C VAL A 500 -28.72 7.03 25.83
N LYS A 501 -29.39 7.53 24.78
CA LYS A 501 -28.76 8.30 23.69
C LYS A 501 -28.76 9.79 24.05
N VAL A 502 -27.61 10.35 24.38
CA VAL A 502 -27.38 11.77 24.68
C VAL A 502 -26.95 12.51 23.41
N PHE A 503 -27.59 13.63 23.08
CA PHE A 503 -27.37 14.37 21.83
C PHE A 503 -26.36 15.51 21.99
N ASN A 504 -25.61 15.79 20.93
CA ASN A 504 -24.68 16.92 20.90
C ASN A 504 -25.40 18.23 20.53
N LEU A 505 -25.59 19.11 21.50
CA LEU A 505 -26.29 20.40 21.31
C LEU A 505 -25.42 21.53 20.76
N GLN A 506 -24.10 21.35 20.62
CA GLN A 506 -23.22 22.36 20.00
C GLN A 506 -23.39 22.45 18.46
N SER A 507 -24.36 21.73 17.88
CA SER A 507 -24.74 21.83 16.48
C SER A 507 -26.25 22.03 16.35
N GLU A 508 -26.69 23.02 15.57
CA GLU A 508 -28.11 23.20 15.23
C GLU A 508 -28.75 21.94 14.63
N LYS A 509 -27.94 21.10 13.96
CA LYS A 509 -28.40 19.81 13.40
C LYS A 509 -28.72 18.80 14.49
N GLY A 510 -27.96 18.78 15.59
CA GLY A 510 -28.17 17.87 16.72
C GLY A 510 -29.45 18.19 17.50
N ALA A 511 -29.73 19.48 17.71
CA ALA A 511 -30.98 19.92 18.35
C ALA A 511 -32.23 19.50 17.55
N LYS A 512 -32.21 19.73 16.23
CA LYS A 512 -33.27 19.33 15.28
C LYS A 512 -33.41 17.80 15.16
N SER A 513 -32.30 17.07 15.14
CA SER A 513 -32.29 15.60 15.08
C SER A 513 -33.07 14.95 16.24
N PHE A 514 -32.97 15.50 17.46
CA PHE A 514 -33.72 15.00 18.61
C PHE A 514 -35.24 15.21 18.45
N ASP A 515 -35.65 16.40 17.97
CA ASP A 515 -37.07 16.74 17.86
C ASP A 515 -37.75 15.85 16.79
N THR A 516 -37.10 15.65 15.64
CA THR A 516 -37.55 14.71 14.60
C THR A 516 -37.50 13.25 15.04
N GLU A 517 -36.47 12.83 15.79
CA GLU A 517 -36.41 11.46 16.32
C GLU A 517 -37.54 11.16 17.32
N ILE A 518 -37.96 12.13 18.15
CA ILE A 518 -39.14 11.97 19.02
C ILE A 518 -40.42 11.81 18.18
N GLU A 519 -40.64 12.67 17.20
CA GLU A 519 -41.84 12.64 16.36
C GLU A 519 -42.01 11.28 15.65
N VAL A 520 -40.92 10.77 15.05
CA VAL A 520 -40.89 9.50 14.32
C VAL A 520 -40.94 8.28 15.25
N LEU A 521 -40.13 8.23 16.31
CA LEU A 521 -40.00 7.02 17.14
C LEU A 521 -41.08 6.91 18.24
N SER A 522 -41.82 7.99 18.54
CA SER A 522 -42.98 7.91 19.44
C SER A 522 -44.19 7.22 18.80
N THR A 523 -44.35 7.37 17.48
CA THR A 523 -45.47 6.86 16.67
C THR A 523 -45.23 5.45 16.12
N ILE A 524 -44.00 5.09 15.75
CA ILE A 524 -43.64 3.75 15.27
C ILE A 524 -43.98 2.63 16.26
N ARG A 525 -44.59 1.55 15.75
CA ARG A 525 -44.89 0.30 16.50
C ARG A 525 -44.72 -0.92 15.59
N HIS A 526 -43.52 -1.51 15.57
CA HIS A 526 -43.23 -2.75 14.84
C HIS A 526 -42.41 -3.72 15.71
N ARG A 527 -42.62 -5.03 15.56
CA ARG A 527 -41.99 -6.07 16.39
C ARG A 527 -40.46 -6.14 16.22
N ASN A 528 -39.95 -5.76 15.05
CA ASN A 528 -38.52 -5.78 14.70
C ASN A 528 -37.88 -4.38 14.79
N LEU A 529 -38.49 -3.41 15.48
CA LEU A 529 -37.95 -2.05 15.69
C LEU A 529 -37.82 -1.73 17.19
N ILE A 530 -36.75 -1.03 17.56
CA ILE A 530 -36.42 -0.69 18.95
C ILE A 530 -37.44 0.29 19.55
N LYS A 531 -37.82 0.06 20.80
CA LYS A 531 -38.87 0.81 21.49
C LYS A 531 -38.30 1.98 22.30
N ILE A 532 -38.92 3.16 22.17
CA ILE A 532 -38.70 4.27 23.11
C ILE A 532 -39.44 4.00 24.43
N ILE A 533 -38.73 4.22 25.53
CA ILE A 533 -39.22 4.16 26.91
C ILE A 533 -39.55 5.56 27.43
N GLY A 534 -38.79 6.58 27.01
CA GLY A 534 -39.00 7.98 27.38
C GLY A 534 -37.91 8.91 26.84
N CYS A 535 -37.90 10.17 27.30
CA CYS A 535 -36.88 11.15 26.96
C CYS A 535 -36.57 12.09 28.14
N CYS A 536 -35.44 12.79 28.03
CA CYS A 536 -35.07 13.92 28.88
C CYS A 536 -34.77 15.12 27.98
N SER A 537 -35.26 16.30 28.33
CA SER A 537 -35.02 17.53 27.60
C SER A 537 -34.93 18.70 28.58
N ASN A 538 -33.82 19.45 28.50
CA ASN A 538 -33.60 20.75 29.12
C ASN A 538 -32.71 21.59 28.15
N PRO A 539 -32.45 22.88 28.42
CA PRO A 539 -31.71 23.74 27.49
C PRO A 539 -30.31 23.22 27.09
N ASP A 540 -29.61 22.58 28.03
CA ASP A 540 -28.21 22.17 27.88
C ASP A 540 -28.04 20.65 27.69
N PHE A 541 -29.14 19.88 27.73
CA PHE A 541 -29.12 18.42 27.62
C PHE A 541 -30.43 17.86 27.01
N LYS A 542 -30.31 17.18 25.86
CA LYS A 542 -31.37 16.37 25.24
C LYS A 542 -30.93 14.90 25.17
N ALA A 543 -31.77 13.97 25.61
CA ALA A 543 -31.50 12.53 25.56
C ALA A 543 -32.75 11.65 25.36
N LEU A 544 -32.61 10.54 24.65
CA LEU A 544 -33.63 9.50 24.49
C LEU A 544 -33.31 8.27 25.35
N VAL A 545 -34.35 7.65 25.90
CA VAL A 545 -34.28 6.40 26.66
C VAL A 545 -34.93 5.28 25.84
N LEU A 546 -34.13 4.30 25.48
CA LEU A 546 -34.45 3.17 24.60
C LEU A 546 -34.34 1.84 25.35
N GLU A 547 -35.04 0.83 24.86
CA GLU A 547 -34.91 -0.56 25.32
C GLU A 547 -33.46 -1.07 25.13
N TYR A 548 -32.89 -1.74 26.14
CA TYR A 548 -31.52 -2.25 26.07
C TYR A 548 -31.46 -3.62 25.39
N MET A 549 -30.61 -3.76 24.36
CA MET A 549 -30.45 -4.99 23.59
C MET A 549 -29.17 -5.74 24.03
N PRO A 550 -29.27 -6.81 24.86
CA PRO A 550 -28.11 -7.41 25.54
C PRO A 550 -27.14 -8.13 24.60
N ASN A 551 -27.61 -8.63 23.46
CA ASN A 551 -26.77 -9.39 22.51
C ASN A 551 -25.84 -8.48 21.68
N GLY A 552 -26.12 -7.17 21.62
CA GLY A 552 -25.36 -6.18 20.84
C GLY A 552 -25.80 -6.08 19.37
N SER A 553 -25.03 -5.32 18.58
CA SER A 553 -25.26 -5.11 17.15
C SER A 553 -24.96 -6.37 16.32
N LEU A 554 -25.67 -6.53 15.19
CA LEU A 554 -25.42 -7.60 14.21
C LEU A 554 -23.96 -7.61 13.72
N GLU A 555 -23.35 -6.43 13.57
CA GLU A 555 -21.92 -6.23 13.31
C GLU A 555 -21.01 -7.11 14.19
N LYS A 556 -21.27 -7.16 15.50
CA LYS A 556 -20.54 -8.00 16.46
C LYS A 556 -20.71 -9.51 16.20
N TRP A 557 -21.82 -9.92 15.58
CA TRP A 557 -22.12 -11.32 15.23
C TRP A 557 -21.69 -11.70 13.80
N LEU A 558 -21.43 -10.72 12.94
CA LEU A 558 -20.89 -10.92 11.59
C LEU A 558 -19.35 -10.91 11.57
N TYR A 559 -18.71 -10.10 12.44
CA TYR A 559 -17.29 -9.75 12.36
C TYR A 559 -16.48 -10.00 13.64
N SER A 560 -16.91 -10.90 14.54
CA SER A 560 -16.14 -11.25 15.75
C SER A 560 -15.92 -12.76 15.88
N ASP A 561 -14.68 -13.17 16.11
CA ASP A 561 -14.27 -14.59 16.27
C ASP A 561 -14.94 -15.33 17.45
N LYS A 562 -15.70 -14.62 18.28
CA LYS A 562 -16.38 -15.14 19.47
C LYS A 562 -17.87 -15.46 19.25
N TYR A 563 -18.42 -15.09 18.10
CA TYR A 563 -19.84 -15.22 17.78
C TYR A 563 -19.98 -15.74 16.36
N PHE A 564 -20.97 -16.60 16.10
CA PHE A 564 -21.20 -17.17 14.78
C PHE A 564 -22.68 -17.11 14.44
N LEU A 565 -22.96 -16.76 13.19
CA LEU A 565 -24.27 -16.90 12.55
C LEU A 565 -24.09 -17.73 11.29
N ASP A 566 -24.87 -18.80 11.16
CA ASP A 566 -24.94 -19.60 9.93
C ASP A 566 -25.73 -18.88 8.81
N LEU A 567 -25.75 -19.45 7.61
CA LEU A 567 -26.42 -18.84 6.45
C LEU A 567 -27.95 -18.73 6.61
N VAL A 568 -28.59 -19.66 7.31
CA VAL A 568 -30.04 -19.64 7.57
C VAL A 568 -30.38 -18.58 8.60
N GLN A 569 -29.57 -18.48 9.67
CA GLN A 569 -29.69 -17.41 10.67
C GLN A 569 -29.49 -16.03 10.04
N ARG A 570 -28.47 -15.85 9.19
CA ARG A 570 -28.25 -14.60 8.43
C ARG A 570 -29.41 -14.28 7.49
N LEU A 571 -29.97 -15.28 6.81
CA LEU A 571 -31.12 -15.11 5.91
C LEU A 571 -32.39 -14.69 6.67
N ASN A 572 -32.66 -15.31 7.83
CA ASN A 572 -33.78 -14.93 8.69
C ASN A 572 -33.65 -13.48 9.18
N ILE A 573 -32.45 -13.07 9.62
CA ILE A 573 -32.17 -11.69 10.02
C ILE A 573 -32.35 -10.71 8.85
N ALA A 574 -31.95 -11.08 7.64
CA ALA A 574 -32.20 -10.27 6.44
C ALA A 574 -33.69 -10.14 6.11
N ILE A 575 -34.49 -11.19 6.34
CA ILE A 575 -35.95 -11.17 6.18
C ILE A 575 -36.61 -10.27 7.23
N ASP A 576 -36.24 -10.37 8.51
CA ASP A 576 -36.79 -9.50 9.57
C ASP A 576 -36.42 -8.01 9.38
N VAL A 577 -35.22 -7.72 8.84
CA VAL A 577 -34.84 -6.36 8.41
C VAL A 577 -35.67 -5.90 7.22
N ALA A 578 -35.92 -6.76 6.22
CA ALA A 578 -36.78 -6.43 5.08
C ALA A 578 -38.23 -6.15 5.49
N LEU A 579 -38.79 -6.90 6.46
CA LEU A 579 -40.12 -6.64 7.02
C LEU A 579 -40.17 -5.32 7.80
N ALA A 580 -39.12 -4.98 8.56
CA ALA A 580 -39.03 -3.68 9.22
C ALA A 580 -38.92 -2.51 8.24
N LEU A 581 -38.18 -2.69 7.13
CA LEU A 581 -38.06 -1.74 6.03
C LEU A 581 -39.40 -1.52 5.30
N GLU A 582 -40.13 -2.60 5.00
CA GLU A 582 -41.45 -2.55 4.37
C GLU A 582 -42.44 -1.73 5.24
N TYR A 583 -42.46 -1.98 6.55
CA TYR A 583 -43.26 -1.22 7.50
C TYR A 583 -42.92 0.29 7.51
N LEU A 584 -41.63 0.66 7.50
CA LEU A 584 -41.19 2.06 7.54
C LEU A 584 -41.50 2.84 6.25
N HIS A 585 -41.52 2.16 5.09
CA HIS A 585 -41.75 2.80 3.80
C HIS A 585 -43.20 2.77 3.33
N LEU A 586 -43.97 1.73 3.68
CA LEU A 586 -45.33 1.51 3.18
C LEU A 586 -46.42 1.53 4.28
N GLY A 587 -46.04 1.47 5.57
CA GLY A 587 -46.98 1.43 6.70
C GLY A 587 -47.48 2.79 7.21
N TYR A 588 -47.03 3.90 6.61
CA TYR A 588 -47.34 5.28 7.04
C TYR A 588 -47.73 6.18 5.87
N THR A 589 -48.42 7.29 6.16
CA THR A 589 -48.90 8.26 5.16
C THR A 589 -47.77 9.04 4.45
N PHE A 590 -46.55 8.97 4.96
CA PHE A 590 -45.34 9.55 4.38
C PHE A 590 -44.18 8.54 4.57
N PRO A 591 -43.35 8.27 3.54
CA PRO A 591 -42.22 7.33 3.69
C PRO A 591 -41.19 7.82 4.70
N ILE A 592 -40.83 6.97 5.67
CA ILE A 592 -39.87 7.32 6.71
C ILE A 592 -38.44 7.07 6.20
N VAL A 593 -37.80 8.14 5.71
CA VAL A 593 -36.41 8.09 5.22
C VAL A 593 -35.44 7.83 6.38
N HIS A 594 -34.88 6.62 6.45
CA HIS A 594 -33.82 6.25 7.39
C HIS A 594 -32.44 6.40 6.75
N CYS A 595 -31.45 6.90 7.50
CA CYS A 595 -30.06 6.98 7.02
C CYS A 595 -29.29 5.69 7.34
N ASP A 596 -29.13 5.37 8.63
CA ASP A 596 -28.45 4.17 9.11
C ASP A 596 -29.45 3.20 9.75
N LEU A 597 -29.36 1.92 9.43
CA LEU A 597 -30.02 0.85 10.19
C LEU A 597 -28.98 0.02 10.93
N LYS A 598 -29.23 -0.21 12.22
CA LYS A 598 -28.35 -1.02 13.10
C LYS A 598 -29.13 -2.21 13.65
N PRO A 599 -29.32 -3.28 12.85
CA PRO A 599 -29.97 -4.49 13.31
C PRO A 599 -29.20 -5.11 14.50
N VAL A 600 -29.95 -5.79 15.34
CA VAL A 600 -29.53 -6.40 16.61
C VAL A 600 -30.09 -7.81 16.66
N THR A 601 -29.36 -8.75 17.25
CA THR A 601 -29.80 -10.15 17.35
C THR A 601 -30.77 -10.31 18.54
N SER A 602 -32.07 -10.28 18.28
CA SER A 602 -33.05 -10.93 19.15
C SER A 602 -32.83 -12.45 19.13
N SER A 603 -33.23 -13.11 20.22
CA SER A 603 -33.02 -14.56 20.50
C SER A 603 -33.74 -15.48 19.53
#